data_AF-A0A0G1WE22-F1
#
_entry.id   AF-A0A0G1WE22-F1
#
_cell.length_a   1.000
_cell.length_b   1.000
_cell.length_c   1.000
_cell.angle_alpha   90.00
_cell.angle_beta   90.00
_cell.angle_gamma   90.00
#
_symmetry.space_group_name_H-M   'P 1'
#
loop_
_entity.id
_entity.type
_entity.pdbx_description
1 polymer ?
#
loop_
_entity_poly.entity_id
_entity_poly.type
_entity_poly.pdbx_seq_one_letter_code
_entity_poly.pdbx_strand_id
1 'polypeptide(L)'
;MGGGTGSDVGIHPLATRRIVRIENWLEWKRHWLVAGSADELVGLLHVGFSKHPRTFEENVERICFYLDVADGWSGWQGMRQAMALSGAENPPSDEVDRVEVSEKAFRVLAKEGFGDGPGFPRHLLVSNIQLFSKILWFFGRSYNLPSSHAKEHFERSVNEFLVRFIKEIWGTGDEHPYFSMGHITQDAALRKRCFSARPDLVRIIAYLGKLRLLYSESILVDEASLEALAEIVRMFLKKKQKHTLVEAVALGSQAAEVFLLLKARNKGSELGVSLI
;
A
#
# COMPACT_ATOMS: atom_id res chain seq x y z
N MET A 1 -62.27 13.61 37.04
CA MET A 1 -61.74 14.65 36.11
C MET A 1 -60.32 14.96 36.51
N GLY A 2 -59.42 15.02 35.51
CA GLY A 2 -58.02 15.47 35.63
C GLY A 2 -57.11 14.41 36.27
N GLY A 3 -56.06 13.91 35.64
CA GLY A 3 -55.36 14.32 34.43
C GLY A 3 -53.96 13.73 34.57
N GLY A 4 -53.79 12.54 34.02
CA GLY A 4 -52.57 11.76 34.15
C GLY A 4 -51.44 12.31 33.27
N THR A 5 -50.25 12.22 33.86
CA THR A 5 -48.96 11.93 33.23
C THR A 5 -48.40 12.97 32.27
N GLY A 6 -47.46 13.75 32.81
CA GLY A 6 -46.49 14.50 32.03
C GLY A 6 -45.78 13.58 31.04
N SER A 7 -45.97 13.85 29.76
CA SER A 7 -45.10 13.37 28.71
C SER A 7 -43.83 14.21 28.77
N ASP A 8 -42.81 13.71 29.45
CA ASP A 8 -41.45 14.23 29.30
C ASP A 8 -41.02 13.91 27.87
N VAL A 9 -41.22 14.87 26.96
CA VAL A 9 -40.82 14.76 25.57
C VAL A 9 -39.30 14.83 25.56
N GLY A 10 -38.67 13.67 25.73
CA GLY A 10 -37.22 13.53 25.72
C GLY A 10 -36.66 14.20 24.48
N ILE A 11 -36.00 15.34 24.65
CA ILE A 11 -35.31 16.04 23.59
C ILE A 11 -34.30 15.05 23.00
N HIS A 12 -34.45 14.76 21.71
CA HIS A 12 -33.61 13.79 21.03
C HIS A 12 -32.13 14.15 21.23
N PRO A 13 -31.23 13.23 21.62
CA PRO A 13 -29.83 13.55 21.93
C PRO A 13 -29.05 14.25 20.81
N LEU A 14 -29.49 14.13 19.56
CA LEU A 14 -28.93 14.86 18.41
C LEU A 14 -29.45 16.29 18.26
N ALA A 15 -30.57 16.65 18.89
CA ALA A 15 -31.14 18.00 18.82
C ALA A 15 -30.34 19.03 19.63
N THR A 16 -29.60 18.58 20.64
CA THR A 16 -28.71 19.42 21.47
C THR A 16 -27.24 19.35 21.05
N ARG A 17 -26.87 18.39 20.18
CA ARG A 17 -25.49 18.18 19.79
C ARG A 17 -25.09 19.20 18.72
N ARG A 18 -24.25 20.18 19.09
CA ARG A 18 -23.66 21.12 18.14
C ARG A 18 -22.68 20.37 17.23
N ILE A 19 -23.07 20.14 15.99
CA ILE A 19 -22.18 19.59 14.96
C ILE A 19 -21.20 20.70 14.57
N VAL A 20 -19.99 20.66 15.11
CA VAL A 20 -18.91 21.55 14.70
C VAL A 20 -18.35 21.04 13.38
N ARG A 21 -18.43 21.86 12.33
CA ARG A 21 -17.92 21.51 11.00
C ARG A 21 -16.42 21.76 10.98
N ILE A 22 -15.64 20.71 10.80
CA ILE A 22 -14.19 20.82 10.52
C ILE A 22 -14.02 21.44 9.13
N GLU A 23 -13.31 22.56 9.03
CA GLU A 23 -13.20 23.35 7.79
C GLU A 23 -12.01 22.93 6.92
N ASN A 24 -10.88 22.58 7.53
CA ASN A 24 -9.64 22.31 6.81
C ASN A 24 -8.77 21.22 7.48
N TRP A 25 -7.71 20.82 6.79
CA TRP A 25 -6.79 19.76 7.24
C TRP A 25 -6.07 20.11 8.56
N LEU A 26 -5.68 21.37 8.75
CA LEU A 26 -5.02 21.81 9.98
C LEU A 26 -5.94 21.69 11.20
N GLU A 27 -7.19 22.12 11.07
CA GLU A 27 -8.20 21.96 12.11
C GLU A 27 -8.47 20.47 12.37
N TRP A 28 -8.60 19.66 11.32
CA TRP A 28 -8.74 18.21 11.45
C TRP A 28 -7.62 17.59 12.30
N LYS A 29 -6.36 17.97 12.07
CA LYS A 29 -5.21 17.50 12.87
C LYS A 29 -5.32 17.89 14.34
N ARG A 30 -5.84 19.09 14.66
CA ARG A 30 -6.06 19.49 16.05
C ARG A 30 -7.10 18.58 16.73
N HIS A 31 -8.19 18.27 16.04
CA HIS A 31 -9.18 17.33 16.55
C HIS A 31 -8.61 15.93 16.73
N TRP A 32 -7.76 15.46 15.81
CA TRP A 32 -7.07 14.18 15.93
C TRP A 32 -6.21 14.09 17.20
N LEU A 33 -5.44 15.13 17.51
CA LEU A 33 -4.52 15.13 18.65
C LEU A 33 -5.21 15.13 20.02
N VAL A 34 -6.46 15.60 20.09
CA VAL A 34 -7.23 15.69 21.34
C VAL A 34 -8.33 14.63 21.44
N ALA A 35 -8.50 13.80 20.41
CA ALA A 35 -9.48 12.71 20.42
C ALA A 35 -9.10 11.69 21.50
N GLY A 36 -10.08 11.32 22.33
CA GLY A 36 -9.87 10.48 23.50
C GLY A 36 -10.35 9.04 23.33
N SER A 37 -11.01 8.72 22.21
CA SER A 37 -11.60 7.40 21.97
C SER A 37 -11.41 6.91 20.53
N ALA A 38 -11.45 5.59 20.35
CA ALA A 38 -11.38 4.97 19.03
C ALA A 38 -12.51 5.43 18.10
N ASP A 39 -13.73 5.54 18.61
CA ASP A 39 -14.90 6.02 17.85
C ASP A 39 -14.68 7.43 17.28
N GLU A 40 -14.10 8.32 18.09
CA GLU A 40 -13.76 9.68 17.64
C GLU A 40 -12.70 9.64 16.53
N LEU A 41 -11.66 8.82 16.70
CA LEU A 41 -10.59 8.65 15.70
C LEU A 41 -11.15 8.06 14.39
N VAL A 42 -11.97 7.01 14.47
CA VAL A 42 -12.66 6.39 13.31
C VAL A 42 -13.56 7.40 12.59
N GLY A 43 -14.30 8.21 13.36
CA GLY A 43 -15.10 9.31 12.85
C GLY A 43 -14.24 10.33 12.10
N LEU A 44 -13.12 10.75 12.68
CA LEU A 44 -12.19 11.68 12.06
C LEU A 44 -11.58 11.13 10.77
N LEU A 45 -11.18 9.85 10.73
CA LEU A 45 -10.68 9.21 9.50
C LEU A 45 -11.68 9.26 8.35
N HIS A 46 -12.98 9.22 8.65
CA HIS A 46 -13.99 9.33 7.60
C HIS A 46 -14.02 10.73 6.95
N VAL A 47 -13.80 11.79 7.73
CA VAL A 47 -13.94 13.17 7.25
C VAL A 47 -12.61 13.76 6.73
N GLY A 48 -11.46 13.17 7.05
CA GLY A 48 -10.15 13.75 6.75
C GLY A 48 -9.85 13.88 5.25
N PHE A 49 -10.28 12.91 4.44
CA PHE A 49 -10.17 13.00 2.97
C PHE A 49 -11.25 13.85 2.30
N SER A 50 -12.40 14.04 2.96
CA SER A 50 -13.46 14.93 2.47
C SER A 50 -13.10 16.42 2.54
N LYS A 51 -11.98 16.77 3.18
CA LYS A 51 -11.46 18.14 3.19
C LYS A 51 -10.58 18.33 1.98
N HIS A 52 -10.90 19.31 1.14
CA HIS A 52 -10.04 19.61 0.01
C HIS A 52 -8.70 20.16 0.54
N PRO A 53 -7.56 19.53 0.20
CA PRO A 53 -6.26 20.07 0.59
C PRO A 53 -6.07 21.41 -0.14
N ARG A 54 -5.54 22.41 0.56
CA ARG A 54 -5.28 23.73 -0.03
C ARG A 54 -4.05 23.70 -0.92
N THR A 55 -3.12 22.80 -0.62
CA THR A 55 -1.87 22.64 -1.38
C THR A 55 -1.58 21.17 -1.68
N PHE A 56 -0.68 20.93 -2.62
CA PHE A 56 -0.20 19.60 -2.92
C PHE A 56 0.52 18.97 -1.71
N GLU A 57 1.30 19.77 -0.98
CA GLU A 57 2.03 19.37 0.21
C GLU A 57 1.09 18.90 1.33
N GLU A 58 -0.04 19.57 1.53
CA GLU A 58 -1.06 19.12 2.48
C GLU A 58 -1.65 17.76 2.08
N ASN A 59 -1.82 17.51 0.77
CA ASN A 59 -2.29 16.21 0.29
C ASN A 59 -1.25 15.11 0.53
N VAL A 60 0.04 15.40 0.29
CA VAL A 60 1.16 14.49 0.58
C VAL A 60 1.24 14.17 2.07
N GLU A 61 1.19 15.20 2.93
CA GLU A 61 1.18 15.05 4.39
C GLU A 61 0.02 14.15 4.82
N ARG A 62 -1.18 14.40 4.29
CA ARG A 62 -2.37 13.61 4.59
C ARG A 62 -2.19 12.14 4.20
N ILE A 63 -1.71 11.85 2.99
CA ILE A 63 -1.49 10.44 2.59
C ILE A 63 -0.46 9.79 3.50
N CYS A 64 0.64 10.48 3.80
CA CYS A 64 1.68 9.95 4.70
C CYS A 64 1.13 9.68 6.10
N PHE A 65 0.29 10.57 6.61
CA PHE A 65 -0.39 10.40 7.88
C PHE A 65 -1.29 9.17 7.89
N TYR A 66 -2.10 8.95 6.84
CA TYR A 66 -2.95 7.75 6.78
C TYR A 66 -2.13 6.46 6.65
N LEU A 67 -0.98 6.50 5.97
CA LEU A 67 -0.03 5.39 5.94
C LEU A 67 0.54 5.09 7.33
N ASP A 68 0.82 6.12 8.14
CA ASP A 68 1.25 5.94 9.53
C ASP A 68 0.16 5.29 10.39
N VAL A 69 -1.07 5.78 10.29
CA VAL A 69 -2.19 5.25 11.09
C VAL A 69 -2.57 3.83 10.65
N ALA A 70 -2.44 3.52 9.35
CA ALA A 70 -2.76 2.20 8.79
C ALA A 70 -1.69 1.14 9.04
N ASP A 71 -0.53 1.49 9.61
CA ASP A 71 0.57 0.55 9.80
C ASP A 71 0.15 -0.61 10.72
N GLY A 72 0.32 -1.84 10.25
CA GLY A 72 -0.07 -3.05 10.97
C GLY A 72 -1.46 -3.58 10.63
N TRP A 73 -2.25 -2.91 9.79
CA TRP A 73 -3.68 -3.22 9.59
C TRP A 73 -3.99 -4.71 9.32
N SER A 74 -3.15 -5.42 8.55
CA SER A 74 -3.39 -6.84 8.23
C SER A 74 -2.72 -7.81 9.20
N GLY A 75 -1.65 -7.38 9.91
CA GLY A 75 -1.01 -8.20 10.94
C GLY A 75 -1.97 -8.62 12.04
N TRP A 76 -2.92 -7.74 12.34
CA TRP A 76 -3.98 -7.98 13.31
C TRP A 76 -5.10 -8.90 12.82
N GLN A 77 -5.35 -8.98 11.51
CA GLN A 77 -6.29 -9.97 10.98
C GLN A 77 -5.78 -11.40 11.23
N GLY A 78 -4.47 -11.62 11.01
CA GLY A 78 -3.83 -12.89 11.33
C GLY A 78 -3.87 -13.22 12.82
N MET A 79 -3.64 -12.22 13.68
CA MET A 79 -3.72 -12.40 15.14
C MET A 79 -5.16 -12.65 15.62
N ARG A 80 -6.16 -11.92 15.13
CA ARG A 80 -7.59 -12.16 15.43
C ARG A 80 -8.02 -13.56 15.01
N GLN A 81 -7.59 -14.02 13.84
CA GLN A 81 -7.88 -15.37 13.37
C GLN A 81 -7.21 -16.44 14.24
N ALA A 82 -5.94 -16.23 14.64
CA ALA A 82 -5.24 -17.14 15.54
C ALA A 82 -5.90 -17.19 16.94
N MET A 83 -6.29 -16.04 17.49
CA MET A 83 -7.00 -15.95 18.78
C MET A 83 -8.34 -16.69 18.74
N ALA A 84 -9.15 -16.44 17.71
CA ALA A 84 -10.43 -17.12 17.51
C ALA A 84 -10.30 -18.65 17.41
N LEU A 85 -9.21 -19.15 16.81
CA LEU A 85 -8.93 -20.59 16.72
C LEU A 85 -8.38 -21.19 18.02
N SER A 86 -7.71 -20.38 18.85
CA SER A 86 -7.08 -20.82 20.10
C SER A 86 -7.99 -20.74 21.33
N GLY A 87 -9.15 -20.08 21.23
CA GLY A 87 -10.03 -19.84 22.37
C GLY A 87 -9.43 -18.91 23.44
N ALA A 88 -8.39 -18.14 23.08
CA ALA A 88 -7.74 -17.19 23.98
C ALA A 88 -8.69 -16.06 24.38
N GLU A 89 -8.48 -15.51 25.58
CA GLU A 89 -9.22 -14.35 26.09
C GLU A 89 -9.11 -13.15 25.14
N ASN A 90 -10.12 -12.28 25.17
CA ASN A 90 -10.16 -11.08 24.32
C ASN A 90 -8.90 -10.24 24.52
N PRO A 91 -8.31 -9.69 23.44
CA PRO A 91 -7.19 -8.78 23.57
C PRO A 91 -7.56 -7.55 24.40
N PRO A 92 -6.57 -6.86 25.01
CA PRO A 92 -6.80 -5.60 25.71
C PRO A 92 -7.60 -4.61 24.84
N SER A 93 -8.50 -3.84 25.46
CA SER A 93 -9.37 -2.86 24.76
C SER A 93 -8.56 -1.92 23.84
N ASP A 94 -7.42 -1.43 24.33
CA ASP A 94 -6.54 -0.53 23.58
C ASP A 94 -5.98 -1.16 22.29
N GLU A 95 -5.80 -2.47 22.25
CA GLU A 95 -5.37 -3.18 21.04
C GLU A 95 -6.54 -3.28 20.06
N VAL A 96 -7.75 -3.63 20.52
CA VAL A 96 -8.95 -3.68 19.68
C VAL A 96 -9.18 -2.34 18.98
N ASP A 97 -9.09 -1.26 19.74
CA ASP A 97 -9.25 0.13 19.29
C ASP A 97 -8.22 0.51 18.22
N ARG A 98 -6.94 0.16 18.44
CA ARG A 98 -5.87 0.40 17.44
C ARG A 98 -6.11 -0.36 16.15
N VAL A 99 -6.58 -1.61 16.23
CA VAL A 99 -6.90 -2.40 15.04
C VAL A 99 -7.99 -1.73 14.23
N GLU A 100 -9.08 -1.34 14.88
CA GLU A 100 -10.20 -0.70 14.19
C GLU A 100 -9.79 0.61 13.52
N VAL A 101 -9.01 1.45 14.22
CA VAL A 101 -8.48 2.71 13.68
C VAL A 101 -7.56 2.45 12.49
N SER A 102 -6.64 1.48 12.58
CA SER A 102 -5.70 1.16 11.50
C SER A 102 -6.40 0.61 10.26
N GLU A 103 -7.37 -0.30 10.44
CA GLU A 103 -8.16 -0.86 9.35
C GLU A 103 -9.01 0.21 8.68
N LYS A 104 -9.63 1.10 9.47
CA LYS A 104 -10.38 2.24 8.95
C LYS A 104 -9.48 3.14 8.11
N ALA A 105 -8.29 3.46 8.59
CA ALA A 105 -7.33 4.32 7.89
C ALA A 105 -6.94 3.68 6.55
N PHE A 106 -6.65 2.38 6.54
CA PHE A 106 -6.31 1.65 5.32
C PHE A 106 -7.47 1.66 4.31
N ARG A 107 -8.71 1.40 4.75
CA ARG A 107 -9.91 1.42 3.88
C ARG A 107 -10.14 2.79 3.26
N VAL A 108 -9.99 3.86 4.04
CA VAL A 108 -10.12 5.23 3.52
C VAL A 108 -8.99 5.53 2.52
N LEU A 109 -7.76 5.15 2.84
CA LEU A 109 -6.61 5.34 1.96
C LEU A 109 -6.76 4.57 0.64
N ALA A 110 -7.22 3.33 0.69
CA ALA A 110 -7.50 2.52 -0.48
C ALA A 110 -8.54 3.16 -1.41
N LYS A 111 -9.57 3.79 -0.84
CA LYS A 111 -10.64 4.44 -1.60
C LYS A 111 -10.22 5.79 -2.16
N GLU A 112 -9.66 6.65 -1.30
CA GLU A 112 -9.47 8.08 -1.59
C GLU A 112 -8.04 8.40 -2.05
N GLY A 113 -7.04 7.64 -1.61
CA GLY A 113 -5.62 7.84 -1.94
C GLY A 113 -5.12 6.94 -3.07
N PHE A 114 -5.60 5.70 -3.15
CA PHE A 114 -5.14 4.70 -4.13
C PHE A 114 -6.18 4.32 -5.20
N GLY A 115 -7.44 4.71 -5.01
CA GLY A 115 -8.51 4.43 -5.99
C GLY A 115 -8.40 5.28 -7.25
N ASP A 116 -9.23 4.96 -8.25
CA ASP A 116 -9.34 5.72 -9.51
C ASP A 116 -10.09 7.06 -9.38
N GLY A 117 -10.23 7.56 -8.14
CA GLY A 117 -10.82 8.86 -7.87
C GLY A 117 -9.93 10.02 -8.37
N PRO A 118 -10.48 11.25 -8.43
CA PRO A 118 -9.78 12.44 -8.89
C PRO A 118 -8.65 12.92 -7.94
N GLY A 119 -8.33 12.16 -6.88
CA GLY A 119 -7.63 12.66 -5.70
C GLY A 119 -6.11 12.76 -5.80
N PHE A 120 -5.44 12.06 -6.73
CA PHE A 120 -3.97 12.10 -6.77
C PHE A 120 -3.40 12.02 -8.20
N PRO A 121 -2.68 13.05 -8.68
CA PRO A 121 -1.98 12.97 -9.95
C PRO A 121 -0.84 11.95 -9.84
N ARG A 122 -1.02 10.82 -10.51
CA ARG A 122 -0.15 9.62 -10.42
C ARG A 122 1.34 9.91 -10.65
N HIS A 123 1.65 10.76 -11.63
CA HIS A 123 3.02 11.19 -11.93
C HIS A 123 3.73 11.91 -10.77
N LEU A 124 2.99 12.44 -9.78
CA LEU A 124 3.56 13.10 -8.62
C LEU A 124 3.97 12.13 -7.50
N LEU A 125 3.53 10.87 -7.56
CA LEU A 125 3.90 9.84 -6.58
C LEU A 125 5.40 9.56 -6.61
N VAL A 126 5.95 9.50 -7.81
CA VAL A 126 7.37 9.17 -8.03
C VAL A 126 8.23 10.42 -7.80
N SER A 127 7.76 11.58 -8.25
CA SER A 127 8.47 12.85 -8.14
C SER A 127 8.58 13.39 -6.70
N ASN A 128 7.60 13.15 -5.83
CA ASN A 128 7.67 13.57 -4.43
C ASN A 128 8.43 12.55 -3.56
N ILE A 129 9.61 12.92 -3.05
CA ILE A 129 10.47 12.02 -2.27
C ILE A 129 9.82 11.49 -1.00
N GLN A 130 9.10 12.35 -0.28
CA GLN A 130 8.49 11.99 0.99
C GLN A 130 7.42 10.93 0.78
N LEU A 131 6.54 11.15 -0.20
CA LEU A 131 5.46 10.22 -0.52
C LEU A 131 5.99 8.90 -1.08
N PHE A 132 6.94 8.96 -2.02
CA PHE A 132 7.58 7.78 -2.59
C PHE A 132 8.19 6.89 -1.51
N SER A 133 9.02 7.48 -0.64
CA SER A 133 9.66 6.75 0.46
C SER A 133 8.64 6.21 1.44
N LYS A 134 7.55 6.93 1.69
CA LYS A 134 6.50 6.48 2.62
C LYS A 134 5.70 5.30 2.07
N ILE A 135 5.40 5.29 0.77
CA ILE A 135 4.72 4.17 0.10
C ILE A 135 5.60 2.92 0.17
N LEU A 136 6.89 3.03 -0.14
CA LEU A 136 7.83 1.90 -0.05
C LEU A 136 8.00 1.41 1.38
N TRP A 137 8.14 2.33 2.35
CA TRP A 137 8.21 1.99 3.77
C TRP A 137 6.99 1.20 4.22
N PHE A 138 5.79 1.63 3.80
CA PHE A 138 4.54 0.99 4.19
C PHE A 138 4.40 -0.40 3.55
N PHE A 139 4.48 -0.49 2.22
CA PHE A 139 4.25 -1.74 1.50
C PHE A 139 5.46 -2.69 1.47
N GLY A 140 6.65 -2.22 1.86
CA GLY A 140 7.81 -3.07 2.10
C GLY A 140 7.62 -4.03 3.28
N ARG A 141 6.60 -3.79 4.11
CA ARG A 141 6.22 -4.67 5.22
C ARG A 141 5.10 -5.62 4.79
N SER A 142 5.34 -6.91 4.92
CA SER A 142 4.38 -7.93 4.47
C SER A 142 3.02 -7.84 5.15
N TYR A 143 2.98 -7.37 6.40
CA TYR A 143 1.74 -7.18 7.18
C TYR A 143 0.95 -5.90 6.79
N ASN A 144 1.41 -5.14 5.81
CA ASN A 144 0.66 -4.01 5.23
C ASN A 144 0.20 -4.30 3.80
N LEU A 145 0.63 -5.41 3.22
CA LEU A 145 0.25 -5.79 1.87
C LEU A 145 -1.16 -6.39 1.86
N PRO A 146 -2.04 -5.95 0.93
CA PRO A 146 -3.35 -6.58 0.74
C PRO A 146 -3.20 -8.04 0.35
N SER A 147 -4.22 -8.86 0.62
CA SER A 147 -4.20 -10.27 0.23
C SER A 147 -3.93 -10.44 -1.28
N SER A 148 -3.08 -11.42 -1.63
CA SER A 148 -2.85 -11.82 -3.02
C SER A 148 -4.12 -12.33 -3.70
N HIS A 149 -5.05 -12.86 -2.90
CA HIS A 149 -6.41 -13.23 -3.30
C HIS A 149 -7.43 -12.26 -2.75
N ALA A 150 -7.16 -10.96 -2.89
CA ALA A 150 -8.01 -9.86 -2.45
C ALA A 150 -9.51 -10.13 -2.71
N LYS A 151 -10.25 -10.36 -1.63
CA LYS A 151 -11.71 -10.61 -1.70
C LYS A 151 -12.46 -9.29 -1.61
N GLU A 152 -11.94 -8.38 -0.80
CA GLU A 152 -12.58 -7.09 -0.57
C GLU A 152 -12.26 -6.09 -1.69
N HIS A 153 -13.20 -5.20 -1.97
CA HIS A 153 -13.03 -4.20 -3.02
C HIS A 153 -11.82 -3.30 -2.78
N PHE A 154 -11.60 -2.86 -1.53
CA PHE A 154 -10.50 -1.97 -1.21
C PHE A 154 -9.13 -2.63 -1.41
N GLU A 155 -8.99 -3.91 -1.08
CA GLU A 155 -7.76 -4.66 -1.33
C GLU A 155 -7.45 -4.77 -2.83
N ARG A 156 -8.48 -4.97 -3.66
CA ARG A 156 -8.34 -4.97 -5.12
C ARG A 156 -7.86 -3.62 -5.65
N SER A 157 -8.44 -2.52 -5.15
CA SER A 157 -7.98 -1.16 -5.51
C SER A 157 -6.51 -0.95 -5.17
N VAL A 158 -6.06 -1.40 -3.99
CA VAL A 158 -4.64 -1.30 -3.59
C VAL A 158 -3.75 -2.20 -4.46
N ASN A 159 -4.19 -3.42 -4.76
CA ASN A 159 -3.46 -4.33 -5.66
C ASN A 159 -3.26 -3.74 -7.06
N GLU A 160 -4.27 -3.05 -7.59
CA GLU A 160 -4.18 -2.37 -8.86
C GLU A 160 -3.25 -1.15 -8.78
N PHE A 161 -3.37 -0.35 -7.73
CA PHE A 161 -2.45 0.75 -7.46
C PHE A 161 -0.99 0.27 -7.42
N LEU A 162 -0.69 -0.78 -6.65
CA LEU A 162 0.68 -1.32 -6.52
C LEU A 162 1.24 -1.79 -7.86
N VAL A 163 0.44 -2.49 -8.67
CA VAL A 163 0.85 -2.91 -10.01
C VAL A 163 1.19 -1.72 -10.89
N ARG A 164 0.35 -0.69 -10.89
CA ARG A 164 0.57 0.53 -11.67
C ARG A 164 1.81 1.28 -11.19
N PHE A 165 1.94 1.47 -9.87
CA PHE A 165 3.10 2.11 -9.23
C PHE A 165 4.42 1.39 -9.57
N ILE A 166 4.42 0.05 -9.51
CA ILE A 166 5.58 -0.75 -9.91
C ILE A 166 5.91 -0.53 -11.38
N LYS A 167 4.91 -0.61 -12.28
CA LYS A 167 5.11 -0.37 -13.72
C LYS A 167 5.66 1.02 -14.01
N GLU A 168 5.15 2.05 -13.34
CA GLU A 168 5.66 3.43 -13.49
C GLU A 168 7.14 3.52 -13.10
N ILE A 169 7.52 2.97 -11.93
CA ILE A 169 8.93 2.95 -11.48
C ILE A 169 9.81 2.16 -12.44
N TRP A 170 9.35 1.01 -12.89
CA TRP A 170 10.10 0.16 -13.81
C TRP A 170 10.24 0.80 -15.20
N GLY A 171 9.19 1.51 -15.63
CA GLY A 171 9.10 2.25 -16.88
C GLY A 171 9.93 3.53 -16.91
N THR A 172 10.37 4.08 -15.76
CA THR A 172 11.24 5.28 -15.68
C THR A 172 12.66 5.12 -16.25
N GLY A 173 12.90 4.12 -17.12
CA GLY A 173 14.11 3.98 -17.93
C GLY A 173 14.25 5.08 -18.99
N ASP A 174 15.31 5.00 -19.81
CA ASP A 174 15.79 6.06 -20.71
C ASP A 174 14.74 6.67 -21.65
N GLU A 175 13.65 5.98 -21.93
CA GLU A 175 12.63 6.37 -22.91
C GLU A 175 11.32 6.89 -22.30
N HIS A 176 11.24 7.10 -20.98
CA HIS A 176 9.97 7.49 -20.38
C HIS A 176 9.58 8.94 -20.75
N PRO A 177 8.37 9.18 -21.31
CA PRO A 177 7.99 10.46 -21.95
C PRO A 177 8.06 11.70 -21.05
N TYR A 178 8.12 11.50 -19.74
CA TYR A 178 8.19 12.58 -18.75
C TYR A 178 9.61 13.09 -18.51
N PHE A 179 10.64 12.29 -18.82
CA PHE A 179 12.05 12.68 -18.70
C PHE A 179 12.55 13.45 -19.94
N SER A 180 11.71 13.57 -20.98
CA SER A 180 11.99 14.35 -22.19
C SER A 180 11.76 15.86 -22.01
N MET A 181 11.34 16.33 -20.84
CA MET A 181 10.96 17.73 -20.56
C MET A 181 12.01 18.52 -19.74
N GLY A 182 13.30 18.23 -19.91
CA GLY A 182 14.37 19.23 -19.69
C GLY A 182 14.88 19.47 -18.26
N HIS A 183 14.61 18.60 -17.28
CA HIS A 183 15.11 18.73 -15.90
C HIS A 183 16.14 17.64 -15.52
N ILE A 184 17.23 17.58 -16.28
CA ILE A 184 18.27 16.52 -16.27
C ILE A 184 18.76 16.11 -14.86
N THR A 185 18.90 17.04 -13.90
CA THR A 185 19.41 16.72 -12.55
C THR A 185 18.34 16.15 -11.61
N GLN A 186 17.10 16.64 -11.68
CA GLN A 186 15.97 16.03 -10.95
C GLN A 186 15.67 14.64 -11.53
N ASP A 187 15.84 14.48 -12.84
CA ASP A 187 15.68 13.23 -13.57
C ASP A 187 16.70 12.18 -13.13
N ALA A 188 17.98 12.53 -12.96
CA ALA A 188 19.01 11.59 -12.51
C ALA A 188 18.81 11.12 -11.06
N ALA A 189 18.48 12.03 -10.14
CA ALA A 189 18.21 11.68 -8.75
C ALA A 189 16.94 10.82 -8.61
N LEU A 190 15.92 11.13 -9.40
CA LEU A 190 14.68 10.36 -9.47
C LEU A 190 14.94 8.95 -10.02
N ARG A 191 15.66 8.84 -11.14
CA ARG A 191 16.07 7.55 -11.72
C ARG A 191 16.83 6.71 -10.71
N LYS A 192 17.87 7.27 -10.09
CA LYS A 192 18.64 6.57 -9.06
C LYS A 192 17.75 6.02 -7.94
N ARG A 193 16.76 6.81 -7.50
CA ARG A 193 15.79 6.40 -6.49
C ARG A 193 14.91 5.25 -6.98
N CYS A 194 14.32 5.38 -8.17
CA CYS A 194 13.53 4.34 -8.82
C CYS A 194 14.31 3.04 -8.93
N PHE A 195 15.54 3.08 -9.44
CA PHE A 195 16.45 1.93 -9.52
C PHE A 195 16.72 1.31 -8.14
N SER A 196 17.02 2.12 -7.12
CA SER A 196 17.31 1.62 -5.78
C SER A 196 16.11 0.94 -5.09
N ALA A 197 14.89 1.29 -5.48
CA ALA A 197 13.66 0.71 -4.93
C ALA A 197 13.29 -0.64 -5.56
N ARG A 198 13.84 -0.97 -6.73
CA ARG A 198 13.45 -2.15 -7.52
C ARG A 198 13.52 -3.47 -6.75
N PRO A 199 14.55 -3.78 -5.93
CA PRO A 199 14.59 -5.01 -5.15
C PRO A 199 13.38 -5.17 -4.21
N ASP A 200 12.93 -4.08 -3.57
CA ASP A 200 11.76 -4.13 -2.69
C ASP A 200 10.46 -4.30 -3.47
N LEU A 201 10.36 -3.67 -4.63
CA LEU A 201 9.23 -3.87 -5.54
C LEU A 201 9.15 -5.31 -6.08
N VAL A 202 10.28 -6.01 -6.27
CA VAL A 202 10.28 -7.46 -6.59
C VAL A 202 9.65 -8.26 -5.47
N ARG A 203 9.94 -7.95 -4.21
CA ARG A 203 9.34 -8.63 -3.05
C ARG A 203 7.84 -8.37 -2.97
N ILE A 204 7.42 -7.12 -3.20
CA ILE A 204 6.00 -6.74 -3.24
C ILE A 204 5.28 -7.48 -4.36
N ILE A 205 5.79 -7.47 -5.59
CA ILE A 205 5.12 -8.11 -6.73
C ILE A 205 5.08 -9.64 -6.61
N ALA A 206 6.09 -10.23 -5.96
CA ALA A 206 6.11 -11.64 -5.59
C ALA A 206 5.02 -11.99 -4.61
N TYR A 207 4.87 -11.18 -3.55
CA TYR A 207 3.80 -11.36 -2.58
C TYR A 207 2.41 -11.30 -3.25
N LEU A 208 2.23 -10.37 -4.20
CA LEU A 208 0.99 -10.25 -4.98
C LEU A 208 0.75 -11.39 -5.97
N GLY A 209 1.71 -12.31 -6.18
CA GLY A 209 1.61 -13.40 -7.16
C GLY A 209 1.70 -12.93 -8.62
N LYS A 210 2.26 -11.74 -8.86
CA LYS A 210 2.29 -11.07 -10.18
C LYS A 210 3.69 -10.92 -10.76
N LEU A 211 4.63 -11.81 -10.41
CA LEU A 211 6.02 -11.74 -10.90
C LEU A 211 6.15 -11.78 -12.42
N ARG A 212 5.15 -12.32 -13.13
CA ARG A 212 5.13 -12.33 -14.60
C ARG A 212 5.17 -10.95 -15.23
N LEU A 213 4.77 -9.91 -14.49
CA LEU A 213 4.88 -8.53 -14.94
C LEU A 213 6.33 -8.08 -15.17
N LEU A 214 7.31 -8.72 -14.53
CA LEU A 214 8.72 -8.35 -14.66
C LEU A 214 9.31 -8.69 -16.04
N TYR A 215 8.73 -9.64 -16.78
CA TYR A 215 9.23 -10.02 -18.10
C TYR A 215 8.31 -9.61 -19.26
N SER A 216 7.11 -9.07 -18.98
CA SER A 216 6.13 -8.75 -20.02
C SER A 216 6.41 -7.48 -20.82
N GLU A 217 7.30 -6.58 -20.36
CA GLU A 217 7.42 -5.23 -20.94
C GLU A 217 8.85 -4.83 -21.35
N SER A 218 9.63 -5.76 -21.90
CA SER A 218 10.96 -5.44 -22.43
C SER A 218 11.99 -4.93 -21.42
N ILE A 219 11.72 -5.01 -20.12
CA ILE A 219 12.57 -4.34 -19.14
C ILE A 219 13.82 -5.16 -18.80
N LEU A 220 14.96 -4.48 -18.82
CA LEU A 220 16.20 -4.98 -18.21
C LEU A 220 16.12 -4.92 -16.69
N VAL A 221 16.37 -6.08 -16.06
CA VAL A 221 16.38 -6.22 -14.61
C VAL A 221 17.82 -6.16 -14.14
N ASP A 222 18.11 -5.23 -13.23
CA ASP A 222 19.44 -5.07 -12.61
C ASP A 222 19.79 -6.22 -11.67
N GLU A 223 21.09 -6.37 -11.38
CA GLU A 223 21.61 -7.46 -10.57
C GLU A 223 21.02 -7.51 -9.16
N ALA A 224 20.78 -6.34 -8.53
CA ALA A 224 20.18 -6.28 -7.20
C ALA A 224 18.74 -6.82 -7.19
N SER A 225 17.98 -6.51 -8.24
CA SER A 225 16.63 -7.03 -8.44
C SER A 225 16.61 -8.53 -8.77
N LEU A 226 17.60 -9.02 -9.52
CA LEU A 226 17.80 -10.46 -9.75
C LEU A 226 18.14 -11.21 -8.47
N GLU A 227 18.99 -10.63 -7.61
CA GLU A 227 19.35 -11.24 -6.33
C GLU A 227 18.14 -11.31 -5.38
N ALA A 228 17.31 -10.26 -5.32
CA ALA A 228 16.06 -10.29 -4.57
C ALA A 228 15.12 -11.41 -5.07
N LEU A 229 15.07 -11.64 -6.39
CA LEU A 229 14.31 -12.76 -6.95
C LEU A 229 14.93 -14.12 -6.60
N ALA A 230 16.27 -14.22 -6.62
CA ALA A 230 16.99 -15.43 -6.22
C ALA A 230 16.73 -15.78 -4.75
N GLU A 231 16.70 -14.81 -3.84
CA GLU A 231 16.32 -15.00 -2.43
C GLU A 231 14.94 -15.65 -2.30
N ILE A 232 13.94 -15.15 -3.03
CA ILE A 232 12.58 -15.70 -3.03
C ILE A 232 12.58 -17.16 -3.51
N VAL A 233 13.36 -17.47 -4.55
CA VAL A 233 13.50 -18.84 -5.05
C VAL A 233 14.16 -19.75 -4.01
N ARG A 234 15.23 -19.28 -3.33
CA ARG A 234 15.89 -20.04 -2.26
C ARG A 234 14.93 -20.34 -1.10
N MET A 235 14.10 -19.37 -0.72
CA MET A 235 13.07 -19.58 0.31
C MET A 235 12.07 -20.67 -0.10
N PHE A 236 11.62 -20.67 -1.37
CA PHE A 236 10.73 -21.71 -1.89
C PHE A 236 11.40 -23.10 -1.86
N LEU A 237 12.64 -23.20 -2.35
CA LEU A 237 13.41 -24.44 -2.37
C LEU A 237 13.59 -25.02 -0.96
N LYS A 238 13.96 -24.18 0.01
CA LYS A 238 14.09 -24.56 1.42
C LYS A 238 12.75 -25.09 1.96
N LYS A 239 11.63 -24.39 1.70
CA LYS A 239 10.29 -24.80 2.14
C LYS A 239 9.84 -26.13 1.54
N LYS A 240 10.27 -26.43 0.31
CA LYS A 240 9.90 -27.65 -0.42
C LYS A 240 10.93 -28.79 -0.30
N GLN A 241 12.02 -28.58 0.44
CA GLN A 241 13.16 -29.51 0.55
C GLN A 241 13.68 -29.92 -0.84
N LYS A 242 13.96 -28.92 -1.69
CA LYS A 242 14.45 -29.10 -3.07
C LYS A 242 15.83 -28.46 -3.25
N HIS A 243 16.54 -28.90 -4.27
CA HIS A 243 17.94 -28.54 -4.47
C HIS A 243 18.20 -27.77 -5.77
N THR A 244 17.34 -27.87 -6.78
CA THR A 244 17.59 -27.24 -8.09
C THR A 244 16.49 -26.29 -8.57
N LEU A 245 16.88 -25.30 -9.38
CA LEU A 245 15.94 -24.36 -10.01
C LEU A 245 14.92 -25.06 -10.91
N VAL A 246 15.33 -26.11 -11.62
CA VAL A 246 14.45 -26.89 -12.51
C VAL A 246 13.37 -27.60 -11.71
N GLU A 247 13.71 -28.17 -10.55
CA GLU A 247 12.73 -28.75 -9.63
C GLU A 247 11.74 -27.70 -9.11
N ALA A 248 12.21 -26.48 -8.81
CA ALA A 248 11.31 -25.40 -8.39
C ALA A 248 10.30 -25.02 -9.49
N VAL A 249 10.75 -24.92 -10.74
CA VAL A 249 9.86 -24.65 -11.89
C VAL A 249 8.87 -25.79 -12.10
N ALA A 250 9.32 -27.04 -12.05
CA ALA A 250 8.46 -28.22 -12.20
C ALA A 250 7.35 -28.28 -11.13
N LEU A 251 7.59 -27.68 -9.96
CA LEU A 251 6.62 -27.56 -8.86
C LEU A 251 5.77 -26.28 -8.92
N GLY A 252 5.83 -25.53 -10.02
CA GLY A 252 5.02 -24.33 -10.23
C GLY A 252 5.54 -23.06 -9.56
N SER A 253 6.84 -22.98 -9.23
CA SER A 253 7.42 -21.75 -8.69
C SER A 253 7.52 -20.67 -9.76
N GLN A 254 6.59 -19.70 -9.72
CA GLN A 254 6.59 -18.53 -10.59
C GLN A 254 7.91 -17.73 -10.48
N ALA A 255 8.49 -17.64 -9.27
CA ALA A 255 9.75 -16.93 -9.06
C ALA A 255 10.93 -17.61 -9.77
N ALA A 256 10.98 -18.95 -9.75
CA ALA A 256 12.03 -19.70 -10.44
C ALA A 256 11.88 -19.59 -11.97
N GLU A 257 10.65 -19.65 -12.47
CA GLU A 257 10.32 -19.43 -13.89
C GLU A 257 10.81 -18.05 -14.35
N VAL A 258 10.40 -17.00 -13.65
CA VAL A 258 10.74 -15.60 -13.97
C VAL A 258 12.25 -15.37 -13.86
N PHE A 259 12.92 -15.94 -12.85
CA PHE A 259 14.36 -15.81 -12.67
C PHE A 259 15.15 -16.37 -13.85
N LEU A 260 14.79 -17.56 -14.33
CA LEU A 260 15.45 -18.19 -15.48
C LEU A 260 15.24 -17.38 -16.76
N LEU A 261 14.01 -16.91 -17.00
CA LEU A 261 13.69 -16.10 -18.18
C LEU A 261 14.48 -14.79 -18.20
N LEU A 262 14.51 -14.06 -17.09
CA LEU A 262 15.25 -12.80 -16.98
C LEU A 262 16.77 -13.01 -17.11
N LYS A 263 17.32 -14.07 -16.51
CA LYS A 263 18.75 -14.40 -16.61
C LYS A 263 19.15 -14.77 -18.03
N ALA A 264 18.33 -15.54 -18.74
CA ALA A 264 18.55 -15.88 -20.15
C ALA A 264 18.49 -14.63 -21.02
N ARG A 265 17.53 -13.74 -20.76
CA ARG A 265 17.39 -12.46 -21.48
C ARG A 265 18.59 -11.54 -21.27
N ASN A 266 19.03 -11.30 -20.04
CA ASN A 266 20.18 -10.45 -19.75
C ASN A 266 21.44 -10.96 -20.47
N LYS A 267 21.68 -12.28 -20.47
CA LYS A 267 22.77 -12.90 -21.24
C LYS A 267 22.61 -12.73 -22.76
N GLY A 268 21.39 -12.84 -23.29
CA GLY A 268 21.12 -12.60 -24.71
C GLY A 268 21.42 -11.15 -25.11
N SER A 269 21.02 -10.18 -24.29
CA SER A 269 21.33 -8.76 -24.48
C SER A 269 22.84 -8.47 -24.44
N GLU A 270 23.58 -9.07 -23.51
CA GLU A 270 25.05 -8.96 -23.46
C GLU A 270 25.74 -9.52 -24.71
N LEU A 271 25.15 -10.54 -25.33
CA LEU A 271 25.67 -11.20 -26.53
C LEU A 271 25.15 -10.58 -27.84
N GLY A 272 24.33 -9.52 -27.79
CA GLY A 272 23.71 -8.91 -28.97
C GLY A 272 22.67 -9.79 -29.67
N VAL A 273 22.19 -10.85 -28.99
CA VAL A 273 21.18 -11.79 -29.52
C VAL A 273 19.82 -11.40 -28.96
N SER A 274 18.96 -10.86 -29.83
CA SER A 274 17.56 -10.59 -29.47
C SER A 274 16.78 -11.90 -29.43
N LEU A 275 16.45 -12.38 -28.24
CA LEU A 275 15.48 -13.46 -28.03
C LEU A 275 14.07 -12.85 -28.07
N ILE A 276 13.52 -12.72 -29.27
CA ILE A 276 12.07 -12.52 -29.51
C ILE A 276 11.60 -13.69 -30.37
#